data_AF-A0A3D3NT13-F1
#
_entry.id   AF-A0A3D3NT13-F1
#
_cell.length_a   1.000
_cell.length_b   1.000
_cell.length_c   1.000
_cell.angle_alpha   90.00
_cell.angle_beta   90.00
_cell.angle_gamma   90.00
#
_symmetry.space_group_name_H-M   'P 1'
#
loop_
_entity.id
_entity.type
_entity.pdbx_description
1 polymer ?
#
loop_
_entity_poly.entity_id
_entity_poly.type
_entity_poly.pdbx_seq_one_letter_code
_entity_poly.pdbx_strand_id
1 'polypeptide(L)'
;MSLFPSEAARLEAFPVARDSIFLAHAGVTILPRVVARTMQDYLEQCSLLMQEYPEAWRAVNETRVTAARLIGAKAREISLLGPTSVGLSLVANGLDWQPGDEVVC
;
A
#
# COMPACT_ATOMS: atom_id res chain seq x y z
N MET A 1 18.97 13.49 11.32
CA MET A 1 19.20 12.05 11.50
C MET A 1 19.06 11.40 10.12
N SER A 2 20.03 10.63 9.64
CA SER A 2 19.93 9.97 8.33
C SER A 2 19.01 8.76 8.42
N LEU A 3 18.08 8.60 7.46
CA LEU A 3 17.18 7.45 7.38
C LEU A 3 17.92 6.15 7.00
N PHE A 4 19.08 6.25 6.36
CA PHE A 4 19.92 5.12 5.97
C PHE A 4 21.29 5.21 6.63
N PRO A 5 21.89 4.08 7.01
CA PRO A 5 23.21 4.05 7.64
C PRO A 5 24.35 4.40 6.65
N SER A 6 24.12 4.25 5.34
CA SER A 6 25.07 4.61 4.30
C SER A 6 24.37 4.81 2.94
N GLU A 7 25.08 5.42 1.99
CA GLU A 7 24.61 5.55 0.60
C GLU A 7 24.46 4.18 -0.08
N ALA A 8 25.39 3.26 0.19
CA ALA A 8 25.30 1.88 -0.31
C ALA A 8 24.00 1.20 0.13
N ALA A 9 23.58 1.40 1.40
CA ALA A 9 22.32 0.86 1.91
C ALA A 9 21.09 1.50 1.24
N ARG A 10 21.13 2.81 0.97
CA ARG A 10 20.06 3.50 0.22
C ARG A 10 19.93 2.97 -1.22
N LEU A 11 21.05 2.78 -1.92
CA LEU A 11 21.09 2.21 -3.27
C LEU A 11 20.74 0.72 -3.31
N GLU A 12 20.87 0.01 -2.18
CA GLU A 12 20.34 -1.34 -2.01
C GLU A 12 18.82 -1.34 -1.82
N ALA A 13 18.28 -0.43 -1.01
CA ALA A 13 16.83 -0.30 -0.83
C ALA A 13 16.14 0.20 -2.12
N PHE A 14 16.77 1.11 -2.85
CA PHE A 14 16.24 1.78 -4.05
C PHE A 14 17.20 1.65 -5.24
N PRO A 15 17.23 0.50 -5.95
CA PRO A 15 18.14 0.27 -7.07
C PRO A 15 18.06 1.32 -8.19
N VAL A 16 16.87 1.89 -8.44
CA VAL A 16 16.68 2.89 -9.51
C VAL A 16 17.63 4.09 -9.40
N ALA A 17 18.04 4.41 -8.17
CA ALA A 17 18.91 5.54 -7.87
C ALA A 17 20.39 5.29 -8.22
N ARG A 18 20.76 4.08 -8.66
CA ARG A 18 22.11 3.77 -9.16
C ARG A 18 22.33 4.33 -10.56
N ASP A 19 21.30 4.23 -11.39
CA ASP A 19 21.41 4.47 -12.84
C ASP A 19 20.59 5.70 -13.28
N SER A 20 19.74 6.26 -12.40
CA SER A 20 18.87 7.37 -12.77
C SER A 20 18.45 8.24 -11.58
N ILE A 21 18.06 9.48 -11.89
CA ILE A 21 17.38 10.38 -10.95
C ILE A 21 15.87 10.25 -11.19
N PHE A 22 15.19 9.48 -10.35
CA PHE A 22 13.74 9.32 -10.42
C PHE A 22 13.03 10.50 -9.74
N LEU A 23 12.24 11.27 -10.50
CA LEU A 23 11.53 12.46 -9.99
C LEU A 23 10.00 12.32 -10.01
N ALA A 24 9.45 11.24 -10.57
CA ALA A 24 8.01 11.07 -10.81
C ALA A 24 7.23 10.49 -9.61
N HIS A 25 7.61 10.82 -8.37
CA HIS A 25 7.01 10.26 -7.14
C HIS A 25 5.52 10.59 -6.98
N ALA A 26 5.06 11.71 -7.55
CA ALA A 26 3.67 12.14 -7.49
C ALA A 26 2.73 11.37 -8.43
N GLY A 27 3.28 10.62 -9.40
CA GLY A 27 2.51 9.74 -10.28
C GLY A 27 2.41 8.33 -9.71
N VAL A 28 3.24 7.42 -10.22
CA VAL A 28 3.42 6.08 -9.68
C VAL A 28 4.86 5.94 -9.22
N THR A 29 5.07 5.91 -7.90
CA THR A 29 6.42 5.77 -7.34
C THR A 29 7.01 4.40 -7.66
N ILE A 30 8.34 4.35 -7.75
CA ILE A 30 9.07 3.08 -7.86
C ILE A 30 8.88 2.24 -6.60
N LEU A 31 8.84 0.93 -6.75
CA LEU A 31 8.82 0.00 -5.62
C LEU A 31 10.23 -0.11 -5.00
N PRO A 32 10.36 0.00 -3.66
CA PRO A 32 11.58 -0.40 -2.97
C PRO A 32 11.85 -1.90 -3.18
N ARG A 33 13.12 -2.31 -3.10
CA ARG A 33 13.52 -3.71 -3.33
C ARG A 33 12.83 -4.70 -2.39
N VAL A 34 12.59 -4.31 -1.15
CA VAL A 34 11.89 -5.16 -0.17
C VAL A 34 10.47 -5.50 -0.65
N VAL A 35 9.74 -4.53 -1.23
CA VAL A 35 8.39 -4.75 -1.74
C VAL A 35 8.42 -5.70 -2.93
N ALA A 36 9.32 -5.48 -3.89
CA ALA A 36 9.47 -6.35 -5.05
C ALA A 36 9.77 -7.80 -4.66
N ARG A 37 10.67 -8.02 -3.69
CA ARG A 37 10.99 -9.36 -3.18
C ARG A 37 9.80 -10.01 -2.51
N THR A 38 9.12 -9.32 -1.58
CA THR A 38 7.94 -9.86 -0.90
C THR A 38 6.82 -10.23 -1.87
N MET A 39 6.60 -9.43 -2.92
CA MET A 39 5.61 -9.76 -3.96
C MET A 39 6.02 -11.01 -4.76
N GLN A 40 7.29 -11.16 -5.12
CA GLN A 40 7.80 -12.36 -5.80
C GLN A 40 7.63 -13.60 -4.91
N ASP A 41 8.00 -13.51 -3.64
CA ASP A 41 7.88 -14.60 -2.69
C ASP A 41 6.41 -15.03 -2.53
N TYR A 42 5.48 -14.07 -2.40
CA TYR A 42 4.04 -14.36 -2.33
C TYR A 42 3.54 -15.10 -3.59
N LEU A 43 3.94 -14.64 -4.78
CA LEU A 43 3.52 -15.26 -6.04
C LEU A 43 4.09 -16.69 -6.18
N GLU A 44 5.33 -16.92 -5.76
CA GLU A 44 5.92 -18.25 -5.72
C GLU A 44 5.11 -19.17 -4.80
N GLN A 45 4.76 -18.72 -3.58
CA GLN A 45 3.92 -19.50 -2.67
C GLN A 45 2.53 -19.78 -3.25
N CYS A 46 1.94 -18.85 -4.00
CA CYS A 46 0.66 -19.04 -4.67
C CYS A 46 0.70 -20.08 -5.80
N SER A 47 1.88 -20.49 -6.27
CA SER A 47 2.03 -21.61 -7.20
C SER A 47 2.05 -22.97 -6.49
N LEU A 48 2.37 -22.99 -5.20
CA LEU A 48 2.52 -24.18 -4.38
C LEU A 48 1.34 -24.42 -3.44
N LEU A 49 0.65 -23.35 -3.06
CA LEU A 49 -0.43 -23.32 -2.08
C LEU A 49 -1.64 -22.56 -2.65
N MET A 50 -2.80 -22.69 -2.00
CA MET A 50 -3.93 -21.79 -2.27
C MET A 50 -3.54 -20.34 -1.93
N GLN A 51 -4.04 -19.35 -2.68
CA GLN A 51 -3.61 -17.95 -2.57
C GLN A 51 -3.90 -17.30 -1.21
N GLU A 52 -4.88 -17.83 -0.47
CA GLU A 52 -5.30 -17.38 0.86
C GLU A 52 -4.70 -18.25 1.98
N TYR A 53 -3.50 -18.79 1.77
CA TYR A 53 -2.79 -19.57 2.79
C TYR A 53 -2.61 -18.75 4.09
N PRO A 54 -2.49 -19.41 5.26
CA PRO A 54 -2.60 -18.75 6.56
C PRO A 54 -1.69 -17.53 6.76
N GLU A 55 -0.47 -17.56 6.25
CA GLU A 55 0.50 -16.46 6.33
C GLU A 55 0.08 -15.27 5.46
N ALA A 56 -0.45 -15.50 4.25
CA ALA A 56 -0.98 -14.42 3.41
C ALA A 56 -2.19 -13.75 4.07
N TRP A 57 -3.09 -14.53 4.67
CA TRP A 57 -4.22 -13.98 5.41
C TRP A 57 -3.79 -13.22 6.67
N ARG A 58 -2.73 -13.69 7.36
CA ARG A 58 -2.12 -12.96 8.47
C ARG A 58 -1.57 -11.61 8.01
N ALA A 59 -0.84 -11.57 6.90
CA ALA A 59 -0.28 -10.35 6.33
C ALA A 59 -1.36 -9.31 5.98
N VAL A 60 -2.52 -9.75 5.47
CA VAL A 60 -3.68 -8.87 5.24
C VAL A 60 -4.14 -8.19 6.53
N ASN A 61 -4.25 -8.93 7.64
CA ASN A 61 -4.67 -8.38 8.93
C ASN A 61 -3.61 -7.44 9.54
N GLU A 62 -2.33 -7.81 9.45
CA GLU A 62 -1.22 -6.98 9.90
C GLU A 62 -1.10 -5.68 9.09
N THR A 63 -1.44 -5.72 7.80
CA THR A 63 -1.49 -4.54 6.94
C THR A 63 -2.52 -3.54 7.45
N ARG A 64 -3.71 -3.99 7.90
CA ARG A 64 -4.72 -3.10 8.50
C ARG A 64 -4.21 -2.43 9.78
N VAL A 65 -3.51 -3.19 10.63
CA VAL A 65 -2.91 -2.65 11.87
C VAL A 65 -1.84 -1.60 11.55
N THR A 66 -0.97 -1.89 10.58
CA THR A 66 0.11 -0.99 10.17
C THR A 66 -0.44 0.30 9.55
N ALA A 67 -1.41 0.19 8.64
CA ALA A 67 -2.07 1.34 8.02
C ALA A 67 -2.80 2.20 9.07
N ALA A 68 -3.50 1.56 10.02
CA ALA A 68 -4.16 2.25 11.11
C ALA A 68 -3.19 3.09 11.96
N ARG A 69 -2.00 2.53 12.30
CA ARG A 69 -0.97 3.26 13.03
C ARG A 69 -0.46 4.48 12.26
N LEU A 70 -0.32 4.38 10.93
CA LEU A 70 0.19 5.47 10.09
C LEU A 70 -0.71 6.70 10.13
N ILE A 71 -2.03 6.52 10.17
CA ILE A 71 -3.02 7.60 10.10
C ILE A 71 -3.73 7.88 11.44
N GLY A 72 -3.37 7.18 12.52
CA GLY A 72 -3.99 7.35 13.84
C GLY A 72 -5.41 6.76 13.98
N ALA A 73 -5.72 5.70 13.24
CA ALA A 73 -7.01 5.01 13.26
C ALA A 73 -6.97 3.67 14.04
N LYS A 74 -8.09 2.94 14.08
CA LYS A 74 -8.17 1.54 14.53
C LYS A 74 -8.13 0.60 13.33
N ALA A 75 -7.55 -0.59 13.49
CA ALA A 75 -7.48 -1.58 12.39
C ALA A 75 -8.85 -1.93 11.78
N ARG A 76 -9.93 -1.92 12.59
CA ARG A 76 -11.30 -2.16 12.13
C ARG A 76 -11.90 -1.04 11.28
N GLU A 77 -11.29 0.14 11.28
CA GLU A 77 -11.69 1.30 10.47
C GLU A 77 -10.96 1.30 9.11
N ILE A 78 -10.06 0.35 8.87
CA ILE A 78 -9.27 0.25 7.63
C ILE A 78 -9.87 -0.79 6.69
N SER A 79 -10.23 -0.36 5.48
CA SER A 79 -10.51 -1.23 4.34
C SER A 79 -9.32 -1.26 3.38
N LEU A 80 -8.89 -2.46 2.97
CA LEU A 80 -7.89 -2.63 1.90
C LEU A 80 -8.64 -2.74 0.58
N LEU A 81 -8.37 -1.81 -0.33
CA LEU A 81 -9.03 -1.66 -1.62
C LEU A 81 -8.00 -1.28 -2.69
N GLY A 82 -8.47 -1.19 -3.94
CA GLY A 82 -7.66 -0.71 -5.06
C GLY A 82 -7.37 0.80 -4.99
N PRO A 83 -7.39 1.52 -6.13
CA PRO A 83 -6.96 2.92 -6.18
C PRO A 83 -7.89 3.86 -5.39
N THR A 84 -7.39 5.06 -5.06
CA THR A 84 -8.12 6.09 -4.32
C THR A 84 -9.49 6.41 -4.90
N SER A 85 -9.62 6.41 -6.24
CA SER A 85 -10.89 6.65 -6.93
C SER A 85 -11.98 5.63 -6.56
N VAL A 86 -11.61 4.37 -6.36
CA VAL A 86 -12.55 3.34 -5.88
C VAL A 86 -12.99 3.64 -4.46
N GLY A 87 -12.06 4.04 -3.58
CA GLY A 87 -12.38 4.44 -2.20
C GLY A 87 -13.38 5.60 -2.13
N LEU A 88 -13.15 6.67 -2.92
CA LEU A 88 -14.07 7.80 -3.00
C LEU A 88 -15.44 7.39 -3.55
N SER A 89 -15.46 6.52 -4.56
CA SER A 89 -16.71 6.01 -5.13
C SER A 89 -17.51 5.19 -4.10
N LEU A 90 -16.84 4.35 -3.31
CA LEU A 90 -17.49 3.57 -2.24
C LEU A 90 -18.09 4.45 -1.17
N VAL A 91 -17.41 5.53 -0.75
CA VAL A 91 -17.96 6.50 0.20
C VAL A 91 -19.20 7.18 -0.40
N ALA A 92 -19.10 7.68 -1.63
CA ALA A 92 -20.23 8.33 -2.29
C ALA A 92 -21.45 7.41 -2.44
N ASN A 93 -21.25 6.13 -2.77
CA ASN A 93 -22.35 5.16 -2.89
C ASN A 93 -22.86 4.62 -1.53
N GLY A 94 -22.09 4.81 -0.45
CA GLY A 94 -22.44 4.32 0.89
C GLY A 94 -23.21 5.33 1.75
N LEU A 95 -23.31 6.59 1.32
CA LEU A 95 -24.08 7.63 1.99
C LEU A 95 -25.56 7.54 1.58
N ASP A 96 -26.46 7.74 2.54
CA ASP A 96 -27.92 7.74 2.33
C ASP A 96 -28.39 9.11 1.84
N TRP A 97 -27.99 9.48 0.62
CA TRP A 97 -28.32 10.77 0.02
C TRP A 97 -29.82 11.02 -0.04
N GLN A 98 -30.23 12.20 0.41
CA GLN A 98 -31.59 12.69 0.32
C GLN A 98 -31.70 13.80 -0.72
N PRO A 99 -32.88 13.98 -1.35
CA PRO A 99 -33.12 15.13 -2.20
C PRO A 99 -32.87 16.45 -1.46
N GLY A 100 -32.01 17.29 -2.03
CA GLY A 100 -31.60 18.57 -1.43
C GLY A 100 -30.23 18.54 -0.75
N ASP A 101 -29.59 17.37 -0.59
CA ASP A 101 -28.20 17.30 -0.15
C ASP A 101 -27.26 17.94 -1.18
N GLU A 102 -26.20 18.59 -0.69
CA GLU A 102 -25.20 19.30 -1.51
C GLU A 102 -23.80 18.69 -1.33
N VAL A 103 -23.06 18.62 -2.43
CA VAL A 103 -21.64 18.23 -2.44
C VAL A 103 -20.80 19.47 -2.71
N VAL A 104 -19.85 19.76 -1.82
CA VAL A 104 -18.89 20.86 -1.96
C VAL A 104 -17.51 20.26 -2.22
N CYS A 105 -16.85 20.71 -3.28
CA CYS A 105 -15.57 20.20 -3.74
C CYS A 105 -14.54 21.31 -4.01
#